data_AF-A0A1M5IX16-F1
#
_entry.id   AF-A0A1M5IX16-F1
#
_cell.length_a   1.000
_cell.length_b   1.000
_cell.length_c   1.000
_cell.angle_alpha   90.00
_cell.angle_beta   90.00
_cell.angle_gamma   90.00
#
_symmetry.space_group_name_H-M   'P 1'
#
loop_
_entity.id
_entity.type
_entity.pdbx_description
1 polymer ?
#
loop_
_entity_poly.entity_id
_entity_poly.type
_entity_poly.pdbx_seq_one_letter_code
_entity_poly.pdbx_strand_id
1 'polypeptide(L)'
;MANSGGGLIIFGVDKNGGRTGIDGTLADSFDPANITNKLNRYASQARITIAYVELNFYRKRFGFLLIHAAPKIIVFESDGGYQDDNGRQKKAFFRGVIYTRTPGGNTEARQSDLDEMIDKIVQERIHSFVAKIEKVAHLPVNAELIARDPAAPSRGYVLVDSGKGIPVTVTGPETRDAMPLRDILDPSVPFSSYKAEVAAQTRQWRQGDTHHRVQKATLIRWYLNRESFSLSEDEAEFCFVSAGYCHGYVMFWASRISLERLKTRIEEEIGLAKYPMRDILPYVIGAFFWDEREEMIRSQLASFSGQSRNIARRIMDMSERDEFLHNARFRADTFTFGQQRYSFSKVVMDMGRSQRLFEELLQRDMAGRCPSNLRMVAHQLDIVLHTVSMEETR
;
A
#
# COMPACT_ATOMS: atom_id res chain seq x y z
N MET A 1 -10.61 12.28 -12.85
CA MET A 1 -11.02 11.53 -11.63
C MET A 1 -10.91 10.03 -11.83
N ALA A 2 -11.59 9.41 -12.79
CA ALA A 2 -11.50 7.95 -13.00
C ALA A 2 -10.06 7.45 -13.25
N ASN A 3 -9.26 8.18 -14.05
CA ASN A 3 -7.82 7.92 -14.24
C ASN A 3 -6.96 8.14 -12.98
N SER A 4 -7.49 8.78 -11.94
CA SER A 4 -6.77 9.14 -10.71
C SER A 4 -7.29 8.38 -9.49
N GLY A 5 -7.87 7.20 -9.70
CA GLY A 5 -8.42 6.36 -8.63
C GLY A 5 -9.88 6.65 -8.25
N GLY A 6 -10.59 7.48 -9.02
CA GLY A 6 -12.00 7.81 -8.79
C GLY A 6 -12.19 9.07 -7.93
N GLY A 7 -13.36 9.19 -7.31
CA GLY A 7 -13.69 10.27 -6.38
C GLY A 7 -15.16 10.65 -6.38
N LEU A 8 -15.46 11.75 -5.69
CA LEU A 8 -16.82 12.24 -5.46
C LEU A 8 -16.95 13.68 -5.94
N ILE A 9 -17.98 13.97 -6.75
CA ILE A 9 -18.37 15.33 -7.11
C ILE A 9 -19.63 15.67 -6.31
N ILE A 10 -19.60 16.81 -5.61
CA ILE A 10 -20.69 17.28 -4.77
C ILE A 10 -21.31 18.53 -5.41
N PHE A 11 -22.60 18.49 -5.65
CA PHE A 11 -23.40 19.60 -6.15
C PHE A 11 -24.12 20.29 -4.99
N GLY A 12 -24.21 21.63 -5.05
CA GLY A 12 -24.75 22.47 -3.98
C GLY A 12 -23.71 22.98 -2.98
N VAL A 13 -22.43 22.95 -3.36
CA VAL A 13 -21.32 23.54 -2.61
C VAL A 13 -20.60 24.55 -3.50
N ASP A 14 -20.35 25.75 -3.00
CA ASP A 14 -19.59 26.78 -3.72
C ASP A 14 -18.07 26.54 -3.65
N LYS A 15 -17.30 27.36 -4.38
CA LYS A 15 -15.83 27.28 -4.45
C LYS A 15 -15.10 27.48 -3.11
N ASN A 16 -15.77 28.04 -2.11
CA ASN A 16 -15.25 28.29 -0.77
C ASN A 16 -15.76 27.25 0.25
N GLY A 17 -16.48 26.22 -0.19
CA GLY A 17 -17.08 25.22 0.70
C GLY A 17 -18.41 25.66 1.32
N GLY A 18 -18.96 26.80 0.90
CA GLY A 18 -20.26 27.29 1.33
C GLY A 18 -21.40 26.41 0.81
N ARG A 19 -22.38 26.14 1.66
CA ARG A 19 -23.51 25.24 1.37
C ARG A 19 -24.63 26.00 0.67
N THR A 20 -24.64 26.01 -0.65
CA THR A 20 -25.67 26.69 -1.45
C THR A 20 -26.91 25.84 -1.62
N GLY A 21 -26.75 24.53 -1.80
CA GLY A 21 -27.81 23.59 -2.20
C GLY A 21 -28.06 23.60 -3.70
N ILE A 22 -28.91 22.69 -4.18
CA ILE A 22 -29.44 22.68 -5.55
C ILE A 22 -30.96 22.90 -5.52
N ASP A 23 -31.47 23.68 -6.50
CA ASP A 23 -32.88 24.11 -6.54
C ASP A 23 -33.85 23.05 -7.06
N GLY A 24 -33.34 21.94 -7.60
CA GLY A 24 -34.13 20.84 -8.15
C GLY A 24 -33.36 19.52 -8.16
N THR A 25 -33.99 18.45 -8.66
CA THR A 25 -33.30 17.18 -8.87
C THR A 25 -32.42 17.25 -10.13
N LEU A 26 -31.24 16.65 -10.07
CA LEU A 26 -30.35 16.43 -11.20
C LEU A 26 -30.28 14.93 -11.56
N ALA A 27 -31.12 14.10 -10.94
CA ALA A 27 -31.16 12.65 -11.16
C ALA A 27 -31.31 12.30 -12.64
N ASP A 28 -32.17 12.99 -13.38
CA ASP A 28 -32.33 12.75 -14.82
C ASP A 28 -31.06 13.09 -15.61
N SER A 29 -30.35 14.15 -15.22
CA SER A 29 -29.12 14.59 -15.90
C SER A 29 -27.91 13.72 -15.58
N PHE A 30 -27.90 13.14 -14.38
CA PHE A 30 -26.82 12.29 -13.87
C PHE A 30 -27.20 10.82 -13.73
N ASP A 31 -28.31 10.40 -14.36
CA ASP A 31 -28.63 9.00 -14.54
C ASP A 31 -27.42 8.30 -15.18
N PRO A 32 -27.00 7.14 -14.65
CA PRO A 32 -25.83 6.43 -15.13
C PRO A 32 -25.85 6.20 -16.65
N ALA A 33 -27.00 5.85 -17.23
CA ALA A 33 -27.11 5.62 -18.67
C ALA A 33 -26.91 6.92 -19.46
N ASN A 34 -27.45 8.04 -18.98
CA ASN A 34 -27.28 9.35 -19.62
C ASN A 34 -25.81 9.82 -19.59
N ILE A 35 -25.11 9.65 -18.47
CA ILE A 35 -23.69 10.00 -18.39
C ILE A 35 -22.87 9.07 -19.29
N THR A 36 -23.10 7.75 -19.24
CA THR A 36 -22.41 6.79 -20.11
C THR A 36 -22.63 7.12 -21.59
N ASN A 37 -23.86 7.46 -22.00
CA ASN A 37 -24.17 7.87 -23.36
C ASN A 37 -23.43 9.14 -23.78
N LYS A 38 -23.30 10.13 -22.88
CA LYS A 38 -22.50 11.34 -23.12
C LYS A 38 -21.02 11.01 -23.24
N LEU A 39 -20.49 10.17 -22.34
CA LEU A 39 -19.09 9.78 -22.31
C LEU A 39 -18.69 9.00 -23.56
N ASN A 40 -19.55 8.09 -24.03
CA ASN A 40 -19.31 7.28 -25.22
C ASN A 40 -19.12 8.10 -26.50
N ARG A 41 -19.62 9.34 -26.55
CA ARG A 41 -19.38 10.27 -27.67
C ARG A 41 -17.93 10.74 -27.75
N TYR A 42 -17.25 10.76 -26.62
CA TYR A 42 -15.90 11.32 -26.49
C TYR A 42 -14.84 10.29 -26.11
N ALA A 43 -15.23 9.14 -25.57
CA ALA A 43 -14.35 8.04 -25.20
C ALA A 43 -15.15 6.73 -25.24
N SER A 44 -15.36 6.17 -26.44
CA SER A 44 -16.25 5.02 -26.66
C SER A 44 -15.80 3.76 -25.92
N GLN A 45 -14.51 3.64 -25.63
CA GLN A 45 -13.95 2.52 -24.86
C GLN A 45 -13.94 2.75 -23.34
N ALA A 46 -14.34 3.94 -22.87
CA ALA A 46 -14.34 4.26 -21.46
C ALA A 46 -15.42 3.47 -20.71
N ARG A 47 -14.98 2.55 -19.84
CA ARG A 47 -15.86 1.86 -18.91
C ARG A 47 -15.67 2.45 -17.52
N ILE A 48 -16.59 3.33 -17.13
CA ILE A 48 -16.60 3.96 -15.81
C ILE A 48 -17.86 3.56 -15.08
N THR A 49 -17.71 3.04 -13.87
CA THR A 49 -18.82 2.84 -12.94
C THR A 49 -19.10 4.15 -12.22
N ILE A 50 -20.36 4.56 -12.24
CA ILE A 50 -20.83 5.82 -11.66
C ILE A 50 -22.09 5.56 -10.85
N ALA A 51 -22.26 6.29 -9.76
CA ALA A 51 -23.47 6.29 -8.97
C ALA A 51 -23.84 7.72 -8.61
N TYR A 52 -25.12 8.05 -8.71
CA TYR A 52 -25.63 9.36 -8.33
C TYR A 52 -26.69 9.22 -7.24
N VAL A 53 -26.59 10.05 -6.21
CA VAL A 53 -27.59 10.11 -5.14
C VAL A 53 -27.81 11.56 -4.71
N GLU A 54 -29.05 11.89 -4.39
CA GLU A 54 -29.41 13.18 -3.78
C GLU A 54 -29.72 12.99 -2.31
N LEU A 55 -29.18 13.86 -1.47
CA LEU A 55 -29.45 13.85 -0.03
C LEU A 55 -29.93 15.23 0.42
N ASN A 56 -30.90 15.25 1.32
CA ASN A 56 -31.33 16.47 1.99
C ASN A 56 -30.55 16.63 3.30
N PHE A 57 -29.83 17.75 3.43
CA PHE A 57 -29.04 18.06 4.62
C PHE A 57 -29.22 19.55 4.97
N TYR A 58 -29.43 19.89 6.24
CA TYR A 58 -29.72 21.27 6.67
C TYR A 58 -30.80 22.00 5.85
N ARG A 59 -31.90 21.31 5.53
CA ARG A 59 -33.01 21.84 4.70
C ARG A 59 -32.59 22.28 3.29
N LYS A 60 -31.43 21.82 2.81
CA LYS A 60 -30.95 22.01 1.45
C LYS A 60 -30.72 20.67 0.79
N ARG A 61 -30.90 20.60 -0.52
CA ARG A 61 -30.64 19.41 -1.31
C ARG A 61 -29.21 19.44 -1.85
N PHE A 62 -28.54 18.30 -1.85
CA PHE A 62 -27.20 18.11 -2.40
C PHE A 62 -27.17 16.90 -3.32
N GLY A 63 -26.44 17.01 -4.42
CA GLY A 63 -26.20 15.89 -5.34
C GLY A 63 -24.81 15.30 -5.13
N PHE A 64 -24.69 13.99 -5.14
CA PHE A 64 -23.43 13.27 -4.96
C PHE A 64 -23.22 12.34 -6.13
N LEU A 65 -22.23 12.65 -6.98
CA LEU A 65 -21.82 11.80 -8.10
C LEU A 65 -20.52 11.08 -7.73
N LEU A 66 -20.64 9.79 -7.41
CA LEU A 66 -19.51 8.90 -7.18
C LEU A 66 -18.99 8.40 -8.53
N ILE A 67 -17.69 8.53 -8.74
CA ILE A 67 -16.97 8.08 -9.92
C ILE A 67 -15.93 7.06 -9.47
N HIS A 68 -16.04 5.82 -9.92
CA HIS A 68 -15.06 4.79 -9.59
C HIS A 68 -13.76 4.97 -10.39
N ALA A 69 -12.68 4.35 -9.89
CA ALA A 69 -11.45 4.20 -10.64
C ALA A 69 -11.70 3.43 -11.95
N ALA A 70 -11.07 3.86 -13.04
CA ALA A 70 -11.16 3.12 -14.30
C ALA A 70 -10.18 1.94 -14.30
N PRO A 71 -10.57 0.74 -14.77
CA PRO A 71 -9.69 -0.42 -14.86
C PRO A 71 -8.64 -0.32 -15.98
N LYS A 72 -8.74 0.73 -16.80
CA LYS A 72 -7.85 1.07 -17.91
C LYS A 72 -7.73 2.59 -17.96
N ILE A 73 -6.60 3.08 -18.47
CA ILE A 73 -6.41 4.50 -18.74
C ILE A 73 -7.43 4.94 -19.79
N ILE A 74 -8.15 6.02 -19.48
CA ILE A 74 -9.15 6.61 -20.36
C ILE A 74 -8.51 7.77 -21.11
N VAL A 75 -8.60 7.71 -22.44
CA VAL A 75 -8.16 8.73 -23.37
C VAL A 75 -9.38 9.26 -24.11
N PHE A 76 -9.47 10.57 -24.30
CA PHE A 76 -10.53 11.14 -25.13
C PHE A 76 -10.22 10.91 -26.63
N GLU A 77 -11.21 10.40 -27.36
CA GLU A 77 -11.18 10.10 -28.78
C GLU A 77 -11.62 11.31 -29.63
N SER A 78 -12.27 12.31 -29.02
CA SER A 78 -12.77 13.52 -29.68
C SER A 78 -12.66 14.75 -28.78
N ASP A 79 -12.57 15.93 -29.38
CA ASP A 79 -12.54 17.21 -28.67
C ASP A 79 -13.88 17.53 -28.00
N GLY A 80 -13.84 18.03 -26.76
CA GLY A 80 -15.02 18.42 -25.98
C GLY A 80 -15.35 19.90 -26.12
N GLY A 81 -15.84 20.33 -27.27
CA GLY A 81 -16.25 21.72 -27.49
C GLY A 81 -17.56 22.09 -26.77
N TYR A 82 -17.63 23.30 -26.22
CA TYR A 82 -18.86 23.90 -25.70
C TYR A 82 -18.86 25.42 -25.94
N GLN A 83 -20.04 26.03 -26.05
CA GLN A 83 -20.17 27.48 -26.04
C GLN A 83 -20.29 27.98 -24.61
N ASP A 84 -19.53 29.02 -24.27
CA ASP A 84 -19.73 29.73 -23.00
C ASP A 84 -20.95 30.67 -23.07
N ASP A 85 -21.29 31.30 -21.94
CA ASP A 85 -22.44 32.20 -21.83
C ASP A 85 -22.38 33.40 -22.79
N ASN A 86 -21.21 33.69 -23.38
CA ASN A 86 -21.01 34.74 -24.37
C ASN A 86 -21.00 34.21 -25.81
N GLY A 87 -21.41 32.96 -26.02
CA GLY A 87 -21.42 32.30 -27.34
C GLY A 87 -20.04 31.95 -27.89
N ARG A 88 -18.97 32.11 -27.10
CA ARG A 88 -17.60 31.79 -27.55
C ARG A 88 -17.38 30.29 -27.46
N GLN A 89 -16.87 29.72 -28.55
CA GLN A 89 -16.45 28.32 -28.57
C GLN A 89 -15.23 28.12 -27.66
N LYS A 90 -15.39 27.29 -26.64
CA LYS A 90 -14.34 26.82 -25.74
C LYS A 90 -14.19 25.30 -25.85
N LYS A 91 -13.03 24.79 -25.47
CA LYS A 91 -12.77 23.35 -25.37
C LYS A 91 -12.61 22.97 -23.90
N ALA A 92 -13.35 21.96 -23.46
CA ALA A 92 -13.23 21.38 -22.13
C ALA A 92 -12.08 20.36 -22.05
N PHE A 93 -11.83 19.64 -23.14
CA PHE A 93 -10.76 18.65 -23.26
C PHE A 93 -10.39 18.43 -24.73
N PHE A 94 -9.18 17.92 -24.96
CA PHE A 94 -8.62 17.62 -26.27
C PHE A 94 -8.56 16.12 -26.55
N ARG A 95 -8.72 15.74 -27.82
CA ARG A 95 -8.48 14.38 -28.31
C ARG A 95 -7.03 13.96 -28.05
N GLY A 96 -6.85 12.70 -27.64
CA GLY A 96 -5.55 12.07 -27.39
C GLY A 96 -4.93 12.45 -26.05
N VAL A 97 -5.53 13.36 -25.29
CA VAL A 97 -4.98 13.83 -24.02
C VAL A 97 -5.56 13.02 -22.86
N ILE A 98 -4.67 12.56 -21.98
CA ILE A 98 -5.02 11.92 -20.72
C ILE A 98 -5.06 13.03 -19.66
N TYR A 99 -6.15 13.05 -18.88
CA TYR A 99 -6.30 14.00 -17.79
C TYR A 99 -6.26 13.31 -16.43
N THR A 100 -5.62 13.96 -15.49
CA THR A 100 -5.44 13.53 -14.11
C THR A 100 -6.06 14.56 -13.18
N ARG A 101 -6.54 14.14 -12.01
CA ARG A 101 -7.04 15.04 -10.96
C ARG A 101 -5.91 15.28 -9.97
N THR A 102 -5.51 16.53 -9.81
CA THR A 102 -4.54 16.98 -8.81
C THR A 102 -5.23 17.93 -7.81
N PRO A 103 -4.61 18.20 -6.65
CA PRO A 103 -5.07 19.27 -5.76
C PRO A 103 -5.13 20.59 -6.53
N GLY A 104 -6.33 21.11 -6.75
CA GLY A 104 -6.57 22.37 -7.47
C GLY A 104 -7.20 22.23 -8.86
N GLY A 105 -7.29 21.03 -9.45
CA GLY A 105 -7.96 20.90 -10.74
C GLY A 105 -7.70 19.62 -11.51
N ASN A 106 -8.16 19.63 -12.77
CA ASN A 106 -7.79 18.61 -13.74
C ASN A 106 -6.61 19.15 -14.56
N THR A 107 -5.58 18.34 -14.74
CA THR A 107 -4.38 18.69 -15.50
C THR A 107 -4.09 17.61 -16.53
N GLU A 108 -3.36 17.97 -17.58
CA GLU A 108 -2.85 17.00 -18.55
C GLU A 108 -1.83 16.08 -17.87
N ALA A 109 -1.89 14.79 -18.16
CA ALA A 109 -1.01 13.79 -17.58
C ALA A 109 0.43 14.02 -18.05
N ARG A 110 1.35 14.05 -17.09
CA ARG A 110 2.78 14.00 -17.34
C ARG A 110 3.27 12.57 -17.32
N GLN A 111 4.52 12.34 -17.76
CA GLN A 111 5.14 11.02 -17.72
C GLN A 111 5.04 10.38 -16.32
N SER A 112 5.34 11.15 -15.26
CA SER A 112 5.23 10.67 -13.88
C SER A 112 3.82 10.20 -13.51
N ASP A 113 2.79 10.86 -14.03
CA ASP A 113 1.40 10.46 -13.75
C ASP A 113 1.05 9.17 -14.51
N LEU A 114 1.57 9.01 -15.74
CA LEU A 114 1.39 7.79 -16.53
C LEU A 114 2.08 6.61 -15.87
N ASP A 115 3.31 6.81 -15.38
CA ASP A 115 4.07 5.79 -14.66
C ASP A 115 3.29 5.34 -13.42
N GLU A 116 2.80 6.28 -12.60
CA GLU A 116 1.98 5.96 -11.42
C GLU A 116 0.67 5.22 -11.79
N MET A 117 -0.02 5.64 -12.85
CA MET A 117 -1.24 4.98 -13.32
C MET A 117 -0.97 3.56 -13.80
N ILE A 118 0.09 3.37 -14.59
CA ILE A 118 0.47 2.06 -15.11
C ILE A 118 0.87 1.15 -13.96
N ASP A 119 1.74 1.62 -13.06
CA ASP A 119 2.17 0.88 -11.88
C ASP A 119 0.98 0.45 -11.04
N LYS A 120 0.02 1.37 -10.80
CA LYS A 120 -1.19 1.02 -10.06
C LYS A 120 -2.02 -0.05 -10.76
N ILE A 121 -2.27 0.09 -12.06
CA ILE A 121 -3.04 -0.91 -12.84
C ILE A 121 -2.31 -2.26 -12.85
N VAL A 122 -0.99 -2.26 -13.03
CA VAL A 122 -0.16 -3.46 -13.05
C VAL A 122 -0.16 -4.13 -11.67
N GLN A 123 0.05 -3.36 -10.60
CA GLN A 123 0.04 -3.88 -9.23
C GLN A 123 -1.34 -4.43 -8.85
N GLU A 124 -2.43 -3.73 -9.16
CA GLU A 124 -3.79 -4.26 -8.95
C GLU A 124 -4.01 -5.58 -9.69
N ARG A 125 -3.50 -5.69 -10.93
CA ARG A 125 -3.58 -6.93 -11.72
C ARG A 125 -2.70 -8.05 -11.18
N ILE A 126 -1.46 -7.74 -10.78
CA ILE A 126 -0.53 -8.73 -10.24
C ILE A 126 -1.04 -9.24 -8.88
N HIS A 127 -1.46 -8.34 -7.99
CA HIS A 127 -2.10 -8.75 -6.73
C HIS A 127 -3.32 -9.64 -6.97
N SER A 128 -4.18 -9.28 -7.93
CA SER A 128 -5.33 -10.10 -8.32
C SER A 128 -4.91 -11.47 -8.88
N PHE A 129 -3.84 -11.53 -9.68
CA PHE A 129 -3.33 -12.76 -10.26
C PHE A 129 -2.69 -13.69 -9.22
N VAL A 130 -1.85 -13.15 -8.34
CA VAL A 130 -1.16 -13.91 -7.30
C VAL A 130 -2.15 -14.50 -6.30
N ALA A 131 -3.16 -13.73 -5.88
CA ALA A 131 -4.25 -14.24 -5.02
C ALA A 131 -4.97 -15.47 -5.61
N LYS A 132 -5.06 -15.57 -6.94
CA LYS A 132 -5.71 -16.69 -7.65
C LYS A 132 -4.85 -17.94 -7.67
N ILE A 133 -3.53 -17.80 -7.82
CA ILE A 133 -2.59 -18.92 -7.74
C ILE A 133 -2.61 -19.52 -6.32
N GLU A 134 -2.68 -18.68 -5.29
CA GLU A 134 -2.70 -19.17 -3.91
C GLU A 134 -3.94 -19.98 -3.57
N LYS A 135 -5.10 -19.62 -4.12
CA LYS A 135 -6.33 -20.39 -3.91
C LYS A 135 -6.24 -21.81 -4.48
N VAL A 136 -5.48 -22.00 -5.55
CA VAL A 136 -5.20 -23.32 -6.14
C VAL A 136 -4.13 -24.07 -5.32
N ALA A 137 -3.11 -23.37 -4.83
CA ALA A 137 -2.00 -23.97 -4.08
C ALA A 137 -2.39 -24.49 -2.68
N HIS A 138 -3.47 -23.97 -2.08
CA HIS A 138 -3.96 -24.39 -0.75
C HIS A 138 -5.08 -25.43 -0.83
N LEU A 139 -5.32 -26.02 -2.00
CA LEU A 139 -6.21 -27.16 -2.10
C LEU A 139 -5.64 -28.33 -1.27
N PRO A 140 -6.47 -29.07 -0.51
CA PRO A 140 -6.05 -30.27 0.20
C PRO A 140 -5.26 -31.23 -0.72
N VAL A 141 -4.31 -32.00 -0.18
CA VAL A 141 -3.46 -32.91 -0.98
C VAL A 141 -4.28 -33.96 -1.75
N ASN A 142 -5.51 -34.24 -1.30
CA ASN A 142 -6.48 -35.13 -1.94
C ASN A 142 -7.50 -34.40 -2.84
N ALA A 143 -7.34 -33.10 -3.05
CA ALA A 143 -8.22 -32.34 -3.93
C ALA A 143 -7.83 -32.59 -5.39
N GLU A 144 -8.74 -33.21 -6.13
CA GLU A 144 -8.57 -33.37 -7.57
C GLU A 144 -8.94 -32.08 -8.28
N LEU A 145 -7.99 -31.55 -9.06
CA LEU A 145 -8.26 -30.47 -10.00
C LEU A 145 -8.99 -31.06 -11.20
N ILE A 146 -10.31 -31.07 -11.12
CA ILE A 146 -11.17 -31.42 -12.24
C ILE A 146 -11.31 -30.20 -13.11
N ALA A 147 -11.10 -30.41 -14.40
CA ALA A 147 -11.15 -29.39 -15.38
C ALA A 147 -12.21 -29.61 -16.43
N ARG A 148 -13.05 -28.61 -16.70
CA ARG A 148 -14.18 -28.76 -17.62
C ARG A 148 -14.04 -27.88 -18.85
N ASP A 149 -14.44 -28.45 -19.98
CA ASP A 149 -14.66 -27.70 -21.21
C ASP A 149 -15.94 -26.86 -21.07
N PRO A 150 -15.87 -25.52 -21.15
CA PRO A 150 -17.05 -24.67 -21.04
C PRO A 150 -18.09 -24.90 -22.13
N ALA A 151 -17.71 -25.45 -23.30
CA ALA A 151 -18.65 -25.83 -24.35
C ALA A 151 -19.30 -27.22 -24.12
N ALA A 152 -18.77 -28.03 -23.19
CA ALA A 152 -19.24 -29.37 -22.88
C ALA A 152 -19.16 -29.67 -21.37
N PRO A 153 -20.01 -29.04 -20.53
CA PRO A 153 -19.92 -29.06 -19.07
C PRO A 153 -20.11 -30.43 -18.40
N SER A 154 -20.55 -31.45 -19.16
CA SER A 154 -20.67 -32.84 -18.75
C SER A 154 -19.37 -33.65 -18.84
N ARG A 155 -18.31 -33.11 -19.48
CA ARG A 155 -16.98 -33.72 -19.53
C ARG A 155 -16.04 -33.02 -18.56
N GLY A 156 -15.67 -33.73 -17.50
CA GLY A 156 -14.56 -33.37 -16.62
C GLY A 156 -13.30 -34.14 -17.01
N TYR A 157 -12.17 -33.44 -17.04
CA TYR A 157 -10.83 -34.00 -17.23
C TYR A 157 -10.09 -33.89 -15.89
N VAL A 158 -9.54 -35.00 -15.39
CA VAL A 158 -8.66 -34.96 -14.21
C VAL A 158 -7.27 -34.54 -14.68
N LEU A 159 -6.75 -33.46 -14.11
CA LEU A 159 -5.38 -33.03 -14.39
C LEU A 159 -4.39 -34.02 -13.78
N VAL A 160 -3.61 -34.69 -14.64
CA VAL A 160 -2.52 -35.60 -14.24
C VAL A 160 -1.18 -35.02 -14.66
N ASP A 161 -0.15 -35.22 -13.84
CA ASP A 161 1.21 -34.75 -14.08
C ASP A 161 1.86 -35.54 -15.23
N SER A 162 1.61 -35.12 -16.48
CA SER A 162 2.18 -35.75 -17.68
C SER A 162 2.70 -34.76 -18.73
N GLY A 163 2.88 -33.49 -18.37
CA GLY A 163 3.62 -32.50 -19.18
C GLY A 163 2.99 -32.05 -20.52
N LYS A 164 1.69 -32.27 -20.77
CA LYS A 164 0.98 -31.74 -21.96
C LYS A 164 -0.29 -31.01 -21.54
N GLY A 165 -0.22 -29.68 -21.45
CA GLY A 165 -1.33 -28.85 -20.93
C GLY A 165 -2.40 -28.49 -21.96
N ILE A 166 -3.68 -28.61 -21.57
CA ILE A 166 -4.88 -28.07 -22.25
C ILE A 166 -5.59 -27.15 -21.23
N PRO A 167 -6.14 -25.97 -21.63
CA PRO A 167 -6.75 -24.99 -20.72
C PRO A 167 -8.09 -25.43 -20.09
N VAL A 168 -8.34 -25.04 -18.83
CA VAL A 168 -9.09 -25.92 -17.91
C VAL A 168 -9.62 -25.18 -16.64
N THR A 169 -10.80 -25.55 -16.07
CA THR A 169 -11.57 -24.82 -14.98
C THR A 169 -11.85 -25.67 -13.72
N VAL A 170 -11.62 -25.16 -12.49
CA VAL A 170 -11.65 -25.92 -11.20
C VAL A 170 -13.03 -25.98 -10.49
N THR A 171 -13.39 -27.10 -9.85
CA THR A 171 -14.59 -27.28 -8.98
C THR A 171 -14.26 -27.99 -7.66
N GLY A 172 -15.04 -27.76 -6.59
CA GLY A 172 -14.88 -28.38 -5.26
C GLY A 172 -16.21 -28.92 -4.66
N PRO A 173 -16.16 -29.71 -3.55
CA PRO A 173 -17.22 -30.67 -3.23
C PRO A 173 -18.49 -30.14 -2.53
N GLU A 174 -18.49 -28.91 -1.99
CA GLU A 174 -19.49 -28.52 -0.98
C GLU A 174 -20.43 -27.34 -1.33
N THR A 175 -20.45 -26.84 -2.58
CA THR A 175 -21.40 -25.75 -2.93
C THR A 175 -22.15 -26.05 -4.22
N ARG A 176 -23.48 -26.18 -4.11
CA ARG A 176 -24.44 -26.40 -5.21
C ARG A 176 -24.59 -25.22 -6.18
N ASP A 177 -23.92 -24.11 -5.95
CA ASP A 177 -23.81 -23.01 -6.91
C ASP A 177 -22.41 -23.03 -7.55
N ALA A 178 -22.35 -23.47 -8.81
CA ALA A 178 -21.15 -23.39 -9.61
C ALA A 178 -20.86 -21.90 -9.91
N MET A 179 -19.78 -21.38 -9.32
CA MET A 179 -19.35 -20.00 -9.56
C MET A 179 -18.53 -19.94 -10.87
N PRO A 180 -18.96 -19.20 -11.91
CA PRO A 180 -18.24 -19.09 -13.16
C PRO A 180 -16.83 -18.53 -12.96
N LEU A 181 -15.86 -18.92 -13.80
CA LEU A 181 -14.47 -18.44 -13.73
C LEU A 181 -14.39 -16.89 -13.70
N ARG A 182 -15.33 -16.18 -14.34
CA ARG A 182 -15.42 -14.71 -14.32
C ARG A 182 -15.70 -14.10 -12.93
N ASP A 183 -16.34 -14.86 -12.06
CA ASP A 183 -16.74 -14.44 -10.70
C ASP A 183 -15.67 -14.88 -9.67
N ILE A 184 -14.89 -15.92 -9.98
CA ILE A 184 -13.57 -16.21 -9.34
C ILE A 184 -12.51 -15.16 -9.73
N LEU A 185 -12.72 -14.49 -10.87
CA LEU A 185 -11.86 -13.42 -11.36
C LEU A 185 -12.17 -12.05 -10.72
N ASP A 186 -13.19 -11.95 -9.86
CA ASP A 186 -13.58 -10.70 -9.20
C ASP A 186 -12.55 -10.31 -8.10
N PRO A 187 -11.96 -9.10 -8.18
CA PRO A 187 -10.93 -8.60 -7.25
C PRO A 187 -11.42 -8.34 -5.81
N SER A 188 -12.65 -8.69 -5.45
CA SER A 188 -13.25 -8.40 -4.13
C SER A 188 -13.03 -9.48 -3.05
N VAL A 189 -12.37 -10.61 -3.33
CA VAL A 189 -12.19 -11.72 -2.35
C VAL A 189 -10.81 -11.67 -1.65
N PRO A 190 -10.72 -11.54 -0.31
CA PRO A 190 -9.46 -11.38 0.43
C PRO A 190 -8.62 -12.68 0.55
N PHE A 191 -7.31 -12.55 0.80
CA PHE A 191 -6.39 -13.65 1.12
C PHE A 191 -6.84 -14.47 2.34
N SER A 192 -6.55 -15.77 2.37
CA SER A 192 -6.97 -16.68 3.44
C SER A 192 -6.18 -16.55 4.75
N SER A 193 -4.95 -16.01 4.69
CA SER A 193 -4.13 -15.71 5.88
C SER A 193 -3.04 -14.68 5.59
N TYR A 194 -2.52 -14.03 6.64
CA TYR A 194 -1.36 -13.13 6.52
C TYR A 194 -0.10 -13.85 6.04
N LYS A 195 0.09 -15.11 6.46
CA LYS A 195 1.22 -15.94 6.02
C LYS A 195 1.24 -16.14 4.51
N ALA A 196 0.10 -16.52 3.94
CA ALA A 196 -0.04 -16.69 2.50
C ALA A 196 0.30 -15.38 1.78
N GLU A 197 -0.28 -14.28 2.25
CA GLU A 197 -0.01 -12.96 1.67
C GLU A 197 1.48 -12.61 1.63
N VAL A 198 2.21 -12.79 2.75
CA VAL A 198 3.66 -12.52 2.82
C VAL A 198 4.45 -13.46 1.91
N ALA A 199 4.12 -14.75 1.89
CA ALA A 199 4.80 -15.76 1.06
C ALA A 199 4.61 -15.48 -0.45
N ALA A 200 3.41 -15.06 -0.86
CA ALA A 200 3.14 -14.63 -2.23
C ALA A 200 4.03 -13.46 -2.66
N GLN A 201 4.08 -12.41 -1.82
CA GLN A 201 4.83 -11.19 -2.10
C GLN A 201 6.35 -11.43 -2.12
N THR A 202 6.83 -12.31 -1.23
CA THR A 202 8.24 -12.74 -1.19
C THR A 202 8.63 -13.53 -2.45
N ARG A 203 7.75 -14.43 -2.92
CA ARG A 203 7.97 -15.17 -4.18
C ARG A 203 8.09 -14.23 -5.38
N GLN A 204 7.21 -13.23 -5.47
CA GLN A 204 7.26 -12.23 -6.54
C GLN A 204 8.57 -11.43 -6.51
N TRP A 205 9.02 -11.03 -5.31
CA TRP A 205 10.29 -10.34 -5.13
C TRP A 205 11.50 -11.20 -5.58
N ARG A 206 11.47 -12.51 -5.31
CA ARG A 206 12.54 -13.45 -5.73
C ARG A 206 12.53 -13.75 -7.24
N GLN A 207 11.37 -13.75 -7.89
CA GLN A 207 11.22 -14.15 -9.29
C GLN A 207 11.67 -13.09 -10.33
N GLY A 208 12.31 -12.01 -9.90
CA GLY A 208 13.02 -11.09 -10.79
C GLY A 208 12.64 -9.62 -10.66
N ASP A 209 11.58 -9.30 -9.91
CA ASP A 209 11.29 -7.92 -9.54
C ASP A 209 11.95 -7.58 -8.21
N THR A 210 13.27 -7.38 -8.24
CA THR A 210 14.04 -6.94 -7.06
C THR A 210 13.64 -5.55 -6.58
N HIS A 211 12.79 -4.84 -7.32
CA HIS A 211 12.18 -3.56 -6.97
C HIS A 211 10.75 -3.71 -6.41
N HIS A 212 10.18 -4.93 -6.40
CA HIS A 212 8.87 -5.19 -5.83
C HIS A 212 8.87 -4.86 -4.33
N ARG A 213 7.95 -4.00 -3.90
CA ARG A 213 7.83 -3.56 -2.51
C ARG A 213 6.36 -3.54 -2.14
N VAL A 214 6.08 -3.82 -0.88
CA VAL A 214 4.73 -3.75 -0.34
C VAL A 214 4.47 -2.36 0.23
N GLN A 215 3.24 -1.86 0.05
CA GLN A 215 2.83 -0.60 0.64
C GLN A 215 2.91 -0.61 2.17
N LYS A 216 3.22 0.56 2.74
CA LYS A 216 3.34 0.77 4.18
C LYS A 216 2.12 0.27 4.97
N ALA A 217 0.90 0.52 4.47
CA ALA A 217 -0.32 0.10 5.17
C ALA A 217 -0.43 -1.42 5.33
N THR A 218 -0.05 -2.17 4.30
CA THR A 218 -0.03 -3.64 4.34
C THR A 218 1.06 -4.14 5.29
N LEU A 219 2.25 -3.54 5.28
CA LEU A 219 3.32 -3.88 6.23
C LEU A 219 2.90 -3.63 7.68
N ILE A 220 2.22 -2.50 7.97
CA ILE A 220 1.68 -2.23 9.31
C ILE A 220 0.62 -3.27 9.69
N ARG A 221 -0.26 -3.66 8.75
CA ARG A 221 -1.25 -4.71 8.99
C ARG A 221 -0.58 -6.05 9.34
N TRP A 222 0.46 -6.45 8.60
CA TRP A 222 1.23 -7.65 8.93
C TRP A 222 1.94 -7.53 10.27
N TYR A 223 2.52 -6.36 10.56
CA TYR A 223 3.19 -6.08 11.83
C TYR A 223 2.22 -6.26 13.00
N LEU A 224 1.03 -5.66 12.94
CA LEU A 224 0.01 -5.77 13.98
C LEU A 224 -0.47 -7.22 14.20
N ASN A 225 -0.32 -8.09 13.19
CA ASN A 225 -0.72 -9.50 13.25
C ASN A 225 0.48 -10.45 13.29
N ARG A 226 1.68 -9.96 13.61
CA ARG A 226 2.95 -10.71 13.55
C ARG A 226 3.02 -11.95 14.44
N GLU A 227 2.16 -12.04 15.45
CA GLU A 227 2.06 -13.20 16.34
C GLU A 227 1.17 -14.31 15.76
N SER A 228 0.34 -13.98 14.77
CA SER A 228 -0.59 -14.94 14.14
C SER A 228 0.06 -15.82 13.06
N PHE A 229 1.33 -15.57 12.71
CA PHE A 229 2.05 -16.35 11.71
C PHE A 229 3.57 -16.32 11.94
N SER A 230 4.26 -17.37 11.50
CA SER A 230 5.72 -17.45 11.52
C SER A 230 6.31 -16.96 10.19
N LEU A 231 7.50 -16.37 10.26
CA LEU A 231 8.25 -15.90 9.09
C LEU A 231 9.46 -16.79 8.86
N SER A 232 9.76 -17.08 7.59
CA SER A 232 11.11 -17.49 7.20
C SER A 232 12.03 -16.27 7.17
N GLU A 233 13.35 -16.48 7.17
CA GLU A 233 14.30 -15.38 7.02
C GLU A 233 14.10 -14.61 5.70
N ASP A 234 13.76 -15.31 4.61
CA ASP A 234 13.46 -14.70 3.30
C ASP A 234 12.29 -13.72 3.36
N GLU A 235 11.22 -14.12 4.07
CA GLU A 235 10.03 -13.28 4.24
C GLU A 235 10.32 -12.11 5.17
N ALA A 236 11.08 -12.33 6.25
CA ALA A 236 11.52 -11.28 7.15
C ALA A 236 12.40 -10.25 6.44
N GLU A 237 13.33 -10.71 5.60
CA GLU A 237 14.19 -9.87 4.77
C GLU A 237 13.39 -9.06 3.75
N PHE A 238 12.42 -9.70 3.09
CA PHE A 238 11.50 -9.01 2.20
C PHE A 238 10.71 -7.90 2.91
N CYS A 239 10.16 -8.19 4.09
CA CYS A 239 9.44 -7.21 4.91
C CYS A 239 10.37 -6.10 5.40
N PHE A 240 11.60 -6.41 5.79
CA PHE A 240 12.63 -5.45 6.20
C PHE A 240 12.95 -4.47 5.08
N VAL A 241 13.28 -4.97 3.89
CA VAL A 241 13.59 -4.15 2.72
C VAL A 241 12.36 -3.33 2.32
N SER A 242 11.18 -3.94 2.27
CA SER A 242 9.92 -3.24 1.95
C SER A 242 9.63 -2.10 2.91
N ALA A 243 9.73 -2.35 4.22
CA ALA A 243 9.56 -1.33 5.25
C ALA A 243 10.60 -0.22 5.16
N GLY A 244 11.84 -0.56 4.84
CA GLY A 244 12.91 0.40 4.60
C GLY A 244 12.58 1.40 3.49
N TYR A 245 12.09 0.92 2.35
CA TYR A 245 11.78 1.77 1.20
C TYR A 245 10.47 2.56 1.31
N CYS A 246 9.58 2.24 2.26
CA CYS A 246 8.30 2.91 2.42
C CYS A 246 8.19 3.77 3.70
N HIS A 247 9.30 4.08 4.38
CA HIS A 247 9.28 4.71 5.71
C HIS A 247 8.43 3.95 6.74
N GLY A 248 8.48 2.61 6.68
CA GLY A 248 7.85 1.68 7.61
C GLY A 248 8.71 1.40 8.85
N TYR A 249 8.21 0.48 9.66
CA TYR A 249 8.85 0.01 10.89
C TYR A 249 9.65 -1.24 10.57
N VAL A 250 10.96 -1.19 10.79
CA VAL A 250 11.91 -2.19 10.26
C VAL A 250 12.43 -3.14 11.33
N MET A 251 12.37 -2.76 12.61
CA MET A 251 13.17 -3.42 13.65
C MET A 251 12.66 -4.82 13.97
N PHE A 252 11.33 -5.01 14.01
CA PHE A 252 10.76 -6.35 14.12
C PHE A 252 11.22 -7.27 12.99
N TRP A 253 11.14 -6.82 11.74
CA TRP A 253 11.52 -7.65 10.59
C TRP A 253 13.01 -7.98 10.62
N ALA A 254 13.87 -7.00 10.96
CA ALA A 254 15.30 -7.19 11.13
C ALA A 254 15.61 -8.22 12.24
N SER A 255 14.88 -8.20 13.35
CA SER A 255 15.07 -9.16 14.47
C SER A 255 14.73 -10.61 14.10
N ARG A 256 14.07 -10.85 12.97
CA ARG A 256 13.72 -12.18 12.45
C ARG A 256 14.72 -12.70 11.42
N ILE A 257 15.81 -11.97 11.16
CA ILE A 257 16.88 -12.33 10.24
C ILE A 257 18.13 -12.64 11.08
N SER A 258 18.87 -13.70 10.76
CA SER A 258 20.18 -13.94 11.37
C SER A 258 21.11 -12.74 11.19
N LEU A 259 21.99 -12.48 12.17
CA LEU A 259 22.89 -11.33 12.12
C LEU A 259 23.80 -11.33 10.90
N GLU A 260 24.34 -12.48 10.50
CA GLU A 260 25.20 -12.59 9.32
C GLU A 260 24.46 -12.12 8.07
N ARG A 261 23.25 -12.65 7.88
CA ARG A 261 22.40 -12.31 6.73
C ARG A 261 21.91 -10.87 6.76
N LEU A 262 21.56 -10.35 7.94
CA LEU A 262 21.20 -8.95 8.11
C LEU A 262 22.38 -8.02 7.79
N LYS A 263 23.60 -8.38 8.21
CA LYS A 263 24.83 -7.63 7.91
C LYS A 263 25.07 -7.56 6.40
N THR A 264 25.03 -8.71 5.70
CA THR A 264 25.16 -8.75 4.23
C THR A 264 24.09 -7.88 3.55
N ARG A 265 22.82 -7.99 3.97
CA ARG A 265 21.74 -7.18 3.41
C ARG A 265 21.94 -5.68 3.67
N ILE A 266 22.42 -5.28 4.85
CA ILE A 266 22.74 -3.88 5.16
C ILE A 266 23.85 -3.38 4.22
N GLU A 267 24.92 -4.13 4.04
CA GLU A 267 26.03 -3.77 3.15
C GLU A 267 25.57 -3.57 1.70
N GLU A 268 24.73 -4.49 1.20
CA GLU A 268 24.10 -4.36 -0.13
C GLU A 268 23.26 -3.08 -0.25
N GLU A 269 22.41 -2.79 0.74
CA GLU A 269 21.53 -1.61 0.72
C GLU A 269 22.28 -0.28 0.91
N ILE A 270 23.40 -0.29 1.63
CA ILE A 270 24.33 0.85 1.69
C ILE A 270 24.93 1.10 0.30
N GLY A 271 25.37 0.05 -0.39
CA GLY A 271 25.93 0.14 -1.74
C GLY A 271 24.95 0.72 -2.75
N LEU A 272 23.65 0.48 -2.59
CA LEU A 272 22.60 1.10 -3.41
C LEU A 272 22.40 2.60 -3.12
N ALA A 273 22.69 3.05 -1.90
CA ALA A 273 22.57 4.44 -1.45
C ALA A 273 21.20 5.11 -1.72
N LYS A 274 20.13 4.31 -1.84
CA LYS A 274 18.79 4.80 -2.20
C LYS A 274 18.03 5.34 -0.99
N TYR A 275 17.38 6.48 -1.19
CA TYR A 275 16.38 7.01 -0.27
C TYR A 275 15.06 6.23 -0.44
N PRO A 276 14.31 5.92 0.63
CA PRO A 276 14.55 6.30 2.02
C PRO A 276 15.36 5.30 2.87
N MET A 277 15.70 4.13 2.31
CA MET A 277 16.40 3.06 3.02
C MET A 277 17.70 3.54 3.69
N ARG A 278 18.52 4.34 2.99
CA ARG A 278 19.77 4.90 3.52
C ARG A 278 19.63 5.71 4.82
N ASP A 279 18.48 6.33 5.06
CA ASP A 279 18.23 7.14 6.27
C ASP A 279 17.88 6.24 7.47
N ILE A 280 17.54 4.98 7.21
CA ILE A 280 17.10 3.99 8.21
C ILE A 280 18.27 3.11 8.64
N LEU A 281 19.15 2.73 7.71
CA LEU A 281 20.27 1.82 7.94
C LEU A 281 21.13 2.16 9.17
N PRO A 282 21.52 3.43 9.45
CA PRO A 282 22.29 3.74 10.65
C PRO A 282 21.60 3.32 11.96
N TYR A 283 20.26 3.39 12.01
CA TYR A 283 19.50 2.95 13.18
C TYR A 283 19.48 1.44 13.30
N VAL A 284 19.41 0.71 12.18
CA VAL A 284 19.47 -0.77 12.20
C VAL A 284 20.86 -1.22 12.66
N ILE A 285 21.92 -0.56 12.20
CA ILE A 285 23.29 -0.81 12.65
C ILE A 285 23.40 -0.56 14.16
N GLY A 286 22.97 0.61 14.65
CA GLY A 286 22.97 0.89 16.10
C GLY A 286 22.12 -0.09 16.92
N ALA A 287 21.02 -0.60 16.35
CA ALA A 287 20.12 -1.53 17.01
C ALA A 287 20.75 -2.93 17.20
N PHE A 288 21.33 -3.50 16.14
CA PHE A 288 21.73 -4.91 16.08
C PHE A 288 23.24 -5.16 16.08
N PHE A 289 24.04 -4.14 15.78
CA PHE A 289 25.50 -4.22 15.63
C PHE A 289 26.17 -3.11 16.45
N TRP A 290 25.74 -2.93 17.71
CA TRP A 290 26.19 -1.82 18.54
C TRP A 290 27.72 -1.78 18.64
N ASP A 291 28.36 -2.90 18.95
CA ASP A 291 29.83 -2.96 19.12
C ASP A 291 30.60 -2.77 17.81
N GLU A 292 30.02 -3.16 16.68
CA GLU A 292 30.60 -3.03 15.34
C GLU A 292 30.19 -1.72 14.63
N ARG A 293 29.31 -0.90 15.23
CA ARG A 293 28.65 0.23 14.55
C ARG A 293 29.62 1.24 13.98
N GLU A 294 30.72 1.50 14.70
CA GLU A 294 31.71 2.48 14.28
C GLU A 294 32.41 2.01 13.01
N GLU A 295 32.86 0.75 12.96
CA GLU A 295 33.49 0.16 11.78
C GLU A 295 32.53 0.12 10.58
N MET A 296 31.31 -0.38 10.79
CA MET A 296 30.29 -0.50 9.75
C MET A 296 29.86 0.86 9.19
N ILE A 297 29.70 1.87 10.04
CA ILE A 297 29.29 3.21 9.58
C ILE A 297 30.47 3.97 8.97
N ARG A 298 31.65 3.92 9.59
CA ARG A 298 32.83 4.70 9.15
C ARG A 298 33.30 4.30 7.76
N SER A 299 33.33 2.99 7.48
CA SER A 299 33.69 2.46 6.16
C SER A 299 32.73 2.94 5.05
N GLN A 300 31.51 3.34 5.42
CA GLN A 300 30.44 3.70 4.50
C GLN A 300 30.02 5.18 4.60
N LEU A 301 30.74 6.00 5.38
CA LEU A 301 30.33 7.37 5.70
C LEU A 301 30.22 8.27 4.46
N ALA A 302 31.01 7.99 3.43
CA ALA A 302 30.98 8.68 2.15
C ALA A 302 29.66 8.45 1.38
N SER A 303 29.09 7.25 1.50
CA SER A 303 27.84 6.83 0.83
C SER A 303 26.60 7.49 1.45
N PHE A 304 26.66 7.87 2.73
CA PHE A 304 25.61 8.66 3.38
C PHE A 304 25.67 10.14 2.95
N SER A 305 24.52 10.78 2.79
CA SER A 305 24.41 12.20 2.42
C SER A 305 23.35 12.94 3.24
N GLY A 306 23.55 14.25 3.44
CA GLY A 306 22.61 15.11 4.15
C GLY A 306 22.24 14.58 5.54
N GLN A 307 20.95 14.34 5.76
CA GLN A 307 20.42 13.89 7.04
C GLN A 307 20.95 12.51 7.47
N SER A 308 21.06 11.54 6.56
CA SER A 308 21.59 10.20 6.87
C SER A 308 23.02 10.25 7.43
N ARG A 309 23.88 11.13 6.89
CA ARG A 309 25.26 11.29 7.38
C ARG A 309 25.29 11.88 8.79
N ASN A 310 24.40 12.82 9.09
CA ASN A 310 24.29 13.40 10.44
C ASN A 310 23.77 12.39 11.46
N ILE A 311 22.80 11.56 11.05
CA ILE A 311 22.31 10.45 11.88
C ILE A 311 23.44 9.45 12.15
N ALA A 312 24.16 9.05 11.10
CA ALA A 312 25.25 8.09 11.17
C ALA A 312 26.37 8.55 12.11
N ARG A 313 26.83 9.81 11.98
CA ARG A 313 27.82 10.41 12.91
C ARG A 313 27.34 10.39 14.34
N ARG A 314 26.12 10.86 14.59
CA ARG A 314 25.55 10.88 15.93
C ARG A 314 25.51 9.48 16.57
N ILE A 315 25.18 8.44 15.81
CA ILE A 315 25.14 7.06 16.33
C ILE A 315 26.56 6.54 16.64
N MET A 316 27.56 6.91 15.83
CA MET A 316 28.96 6.60 16.15
C MET A 316 29.43 7.34 17.41
N ASP A 317 29.03 8.60 17.59
CA ASP A 317 29.48 9.45 18.69
C ASP A 317 28.83 9.12 20.05
N MET A 318 27.71 8.38 20.06
CA MET A 318 27.06 7.91 21.30
C MET A 318 27.95 6.88 21.99
N SER A 319 28.25 7.09 23.28
CA SER A 319 29.13 6.18 24.05
C SER A 319 28.40 4.97 24.60
N GLU A 320 27.11 5.10 24.91
CA GLU A 320 26.32 4.08 25.60
C GLU A 320 25.12 3.62 24.77
N ARG A 321 24.83 2.31 24.79
CA ARG A 321 23.68 1.74 24.09
C ARG A 321 22.37 2.30 24.63
N ASP A 322 22.30 2.53 25.93
CA ASP A 322 21.12 3.14 26.57
C ASP A 322 20.83 4.53 26.02
N GLU A 323 21.86 5.34 25.76
CA GLU A 323 21.67 6.65 25.12
C GLU A 323 21.00 6.51 23.74
N PHE A 324 21.42 5.52 22.96
CA PHE A 324 20.81 5.20 21.66
C PHE A 324 19.35 4.74 21.80
N LEU A 325 19.07 3.83 22.73
CA LEU A 325 17.71 3.32 22.98
C LEU A 325 16.74 4.41 23.45
N HIS A 326 17.24 5.48 24.06
CA HIS A 326 16.41 6.60 24.50
C HIS A 326 16.32 7.74 23.47
N ASN A 327 17.40 8.03 22.73
CA ASN A 327 17.54 9.30 22.02
C ASN A 327 17.87 9.20 20.52
N ALA A 328 17.90 7.99 19.94
CA ALA A 328 18.30 7.82 18.54
C ALA A 328 17.40 8.59 17.55
N ARG A 329 16.09 8.33 17.53
CA ARG A 329 15.13 8.99 16.63
C ARG A 329 14.35 10.09 17.30
N PHE A 330 13.91 9.87 18.53
CA PHE A 330 13.09 10.82 19.28
C PHE A 330 13.92 11.47 20.39
N ARG A 331 14.03 12.81 20.37
CA ARG A 331 14.91 13.56 21.30
C ARG A 331 14.17 14.27 22.43
N ALA A 332 12.83 14.33 22.39
CA ALA A 332 12.07 14.94 23.45
C ALA A 332 11.79 13.89 24.54
N ASP A 333 11.89 14.25 25.81
CA ASP A 333 11.53 13.30 26.88
C ASP A 333 10.01 13.16 27.01
N THR A 334 9.20 14.09 26.48
CA THR A 334 7.74 14.02 26.60
C THR A 334 7.02 14.19 25.27
N PHE A 335 5.87 13.53 25.12
CA PHE A 335 4.95 13.68 24.00
C PHE A 335 3.51 13.52 24.45
N THR A 336 2.57 14.01 23.65
CA THR A 336 1.13 13.92 23.92
C THR A 336 0.49 12.98 22.91
N PHE A 337 -0.25 11.99 23.41
CA PHE A 337 -1.03 11.07 22.58
C PHE A 337 -2.44 10.94 23.18
N GLY A 338 -3.46 11.24 22.36
CA GLY A 338 -4.82 11.40 22.86
C GLY A 338 -4.92 12.57 23.83
N GLN A 339 -5.47 12.33 25.02
CA GLN A 339 -5.55 13.31 26.11
C GLN A 339 -4.44 13.13 27.15
N GLN A 340 -3.52 12.19 26.94
CA GLN A 340 -2.48 11.86 27.91
C GLN A 340 -1.11 12.40 27.48
N ARG A 341 -0.36 12.91 28.45
CA ARG A 341 1.05 13.27 28.30
C ARG A 341 1.91 12.12 28.81
N TYR A 342 2.82 11.66 27.97
CA TYR A 342 3.74 10.57 28.25
C TYR A 342 5.15 11.11 28.46
N SER A 343 5.91 10.44 29.32
CA SER A 343 7.37 10.57 29.40
C SER A 343 7.97 9.33 28.76
N PHE A 344 8.84 9.52 27.76
CA PHE A 344 9.40 8.45 26.94
C PHE A 344 10.22 7.48 27.79
N SER A 345 11.09 8.01 28.66
CA SER A 345 11.86 7.23 29.63
C SER A 345 10.96 6.33 30.49
N LYS A 346 9.83 6.85 31.01
CA LYS A 346 8.87 6.04 31.77
C LYS A 346 8.14 4.99 30.94
N VAL A 347 7.91 5.25 29.66
CA VAL A 347 7.27 4.29 28.75
C VAL A 347 8.22 3.14 28.47
N VAL A 348 9.49 3.43 28.15
CA VAL A 348 10.52 2.42 27.85
C VAL A 348 10.79 1.48 29.04
N MET A 349 10.68 1.96 30.27
CA MET A 349 10.84 1.13 31.48
C MET A 349 9.71 0.10 31.69
N ASP A 350 8.59 0.21 30.95
CA ASP A 350 7.46 -0.72 31.00
C ASP A 350 7.21 -1.27 29.59
N MET A 351 7.76 -2.45 29.30
CA MET A 351 7.66 -3.08 27.97
C MET A 351 6.21 -3.35 27.55
N GLY A 352 5.34 -3.72 28.49
CA GLY A 352 3.91 -3.91 28.20
C GLY A 352 3.22 -2.61 27.79
N ARG A 353 3.57 -1.50 28.44
CA ARG A 353 3.08 -0.16 28.06
C ARG A 353 3.68 0.32 26.75
N SER A 354 4.97 0.10 26.52
CA SER A 354 5.65 0.41 25.25
C SER A 354 4.98 -0.31 24.09
N GLN A 355 4.71 -1.60 24.23
CA GLN A 355 4.07 -2.43 23.22
C GLN A 355 2.67 -1.92 22.86
N ARG A 356 1.80 -1.70 23.86
CA ARG A 356 0.44 -1.19 23.63
C ARG A 356 0.44 0.17 22.94
N LEU A 357 1.26 1.10 23.43
CA LEU A 357 1.34 2.44 22.85
C LEU A 357 1.85 2.39 21.40
N PHE A 358 2.85 1.54 21.13
CA PHE A 358 3.38 1.37 19.79
C PHE A 358 2.32 0.83 18.82
N GLU A 359 1.52 -0.16 19.25
CA GLU A 359 0.40 -0.70 18.45
C GLU A 359 -0.70 0.33 18.19
N GLU A 360 -1.05 1.15 19.18
CA GLU A 360 -1.99 2.27 19.00
C GLU A 360 -1.47 3.30 17.98
N LEU A 361 -0.16 3.60 18.02
CA LEU A 361 0.50 4.49 17.05
C LEU A 361 0.52 3.88 15.65
N LEU A 362 0.82 2.59 15.52
CA LEU A 362 0.76 1.83 14.27
C LEU A 362 -0.64 1.88 13.65
N GLN A 363 -1.70 1.60 14.43
CA GLN A 363 -3.08 1.68 13.97
C GLN A 363 -3.44 3.09 13.47
N ARG A 364 -2.96 4.12 14.17
CA ARG A 364 -3.17 5.51 13.76
C ARG A 364 -2.41 5.89 12.49
N ASP A 365 -1.19 5.39 12.32
CA ASP A 365 -0.38 5.62 11.12
C ASP A 365 -0.95 4.86 9.91
N MET A 366 -1.44 3.64 10.10
CA MET A 366 -2.17 2.88 9.08
C MET A 366 -3.41 3.63 8.58
N ALA A 367 -4.11 4.34 9.47
CA ALA A 367 -5.25 5.18 9.11
C ALA A 367 -4.86 6.53 8.48
N GLY A 368 -3.56 6.81 8.25
CA GLY A 368 -3.07 8.08 7.71
C GLY A 368 -3.21 9.28 8.66
N ARG A 369 -3.45 9.04 9.95
CA ARG A 369 -3.78 10.05 10.97
C ARG A 369 -2.67 10.28 12.00
N CYS A 370 -1.45 9.80 11.74
CA CYS A 370 -0.32 9.94 12.66
C CYS A 370 0.55 11.16 12.27
N PRO A 371 0.61 12.19 13.13
CA PRO A 371 1.54 13.31 12.98
C PRO A 371 3.02 12.85 12.94
N SER A 372 3.87 13.66 12.31
CA SER A 372 5.30 13.34 12.13
C SER A 372 6.04 13.09 13.45
N ASN A 373 5.81 13.92 14.48
CA ASN A 373 6.43 13.75 15.79
C ASN A 373 6.03 12.43 16.46
N LEU A 374 4.76 12.03 16.35
CA LEU A 374 4.28 10.75 16.89
C LEU A 374 4.78 9.55 16.09
N ARG A 375 5.02 9.72 14.78
CA ARG A 375 5.69 8.70 13.97
C ARG A 375 7.14 8.50 14.40
N MET A 376 7.85 9.57 14.77
CA MET A 376 9.20 9.46 15.34
C MET A 376 9.21 8.71 16.68
N VAL A 377 8.22 8.96 17.54
CA VAL A 377 8.02 8.17 18.78
C VAL A 377 7.80 6.69 18.46
N ALA A 378 6.92 6.39 17.49
CA ALA A 378 6.66 5.01 17.08
C ALA A 378 7.92 4.32 16.54
N HIS A 379 8.75 5.00 15.74
CA HIS A 379 10.03 4.42 15.31
C HIS A 379 11.03 4.23 16.45
N GLN A 380 11.02 5.08 17.48
CA GLN A 380 11.87 4.87 18.65
C GLN A 380 11.39 3.66 19.46
N LEU A 381 10.07 3.49 19.63
CA LEU A 381 9.50 2.31 20.28
C LEU A 381 9.81 1.03 19.50
N ASP A 382 9.74 1.05 18.16
CA ASP A 382 10.13 -0.07 17.29
C ASP A 382 11.59 -0.50 17.56
N ILE A 383 12.52 0.47 17.75
CA ILE A 383 13.91 0.17 18.16
C ILE A 383 13.90 -0.54 19.51
N VAL A 384 13.37 0.11 20.55
CA VAL A 384 13.41 -0.38 21.94
C VAL A 384 12.83 -1.80 22.06
N LEU A 385 11.65 -2.05 21.48
CA LEU A 385 10.93 -3.32 21.62
C LEU A 385 11.68 -4.50 20.99
N HIS A 386 12.48 -4.26 19.95
CA HIS A 386 13.11 -5.32 19.17
C HIS A 386 14.63 -5.42 19.35
N THR A 387 15.26 -4.48 20.05
CA THR A 387 16.68 -4.58 20.43
C THR A 387 16.90 -5.23 21.78
N VAL A 388 16.01 -4.99 22.75
CA VAL A 388 16.15 -5.52 24.13
C VAL A 388 15.86 -7.02 24.17
N SER A 389 14.84 -7.47 23.43
CA SER A 389 14.41 -8.87 23.40
C SER A 389 15.48 -9.85 22.87
N MET A 390 16.50 -9.38 22.14
CA MET A 390 17.57 -10.24 21.62
C MET A 390 18.65 -10.58 22.67
N GLU A 391 18.79 -9.81 23.75
CA GLU A 391 19.78 -10.09 24.80
C GLU A 391 19.35 -11.24 25.70
N GLU A 392 18.05 -11.39 25.98
CA GLU A 392 17.54 -12.49 26.81
C GLU A 392 17.64 -13.87 26.13
N THR A 393 17.92 -13.90 24.81
CA THR A 393 18.02 -15.14 24.01
C THR A 393 19.47 -15.49 23.62
N ARG A 394 20.45 -14.66 23.99
CA ARG A 394 21.90 -14.92 23.82
C ARG A 394 22.51 -15.30 25.16
#